data_AF-A0A7X9EIK6-F1
#
_entry.id   AF-A0A7X9EIK6-F1
#
_cell.length_a   1.000
_cell.length_b   1.000
_cell.length_c   1.000
_cell.angle_alpha   90.00
_cell.angle_beta   90.00
_cell.angle_gamma   90.00
#
_symmetry.space_group_name_H-M   'P 1'
#
loop_
_entity.id
_entity.type
_entity.pdbx_description
1 polymer ?
#
loop_
_entity_poly.entity_id
_entity_poly.type
_entity_poly.pdbx_seq_one_letter_code
_entity_poly.pdbx_strand_id
1 'polypeptide(L)'
;MYIDPIYWYFALPGLLATFLAQMYVMYTYNKYSNLDAGKDMTGLDVAKKLRDEEQFPVSIATSQGKLEDNFDPINNVVRISSDNVTSKSVANIAVVAHEFGHVQQKFSSSLVYKIRRVMVPITQIGTQIGYVLFIIGIVISALRISEIGLIFFSTGVLFSFVTLPV
;
A
#
# COMPACT_ATOMS: atom_id res chain seq x y z
N MET A 1 -35.27 -14.20 9.03
CA MET A 1 -34.09 -13.87 8.20
C MET A 1 -32.92 -14.67 8.76
N TYR A 2 -32.57 -15.78 8.15
CA TYR A 2 -31.36 -16.52 8.51
C TYR A 2 -30.28 -16.11 7.53
N ILE A 3 -29.25 -15.41 8.01
CA ILE A 3 -28.00 -15.33 7.27
C ILE A 3 -27.50 -16.76 7.18
N ASP A 4 -27.42 -17.30 5.98
CA ASP A 4 -27.00 -18.68 5.76
C ASP A 4 -25.61 -18.88 6.40
N PRO A 5 -25.44 -19.83 7.34
CA PRO A 5 -24.14 -20.12 7.94
C PRO A 5 -23.03 -20.35 6.90
N ILE A 6 -23.37 -20.80 5.70
CA ILE A 6 -22.42 -21.00 4.58
C ILE A 6 -21.67 -19.70 4.21
N TYR A 7 -22.33 -18.56 4.34
CA TYR A 7 -21.74 -17.25 4.05
C TYR A 7 -20.55 -16.95 4.97
N TRP A 8 -20.68 -17.25 6.26
CA TRP A 8 -19.61 -17.04 7.24
C TRP A 8 -18.43 -17.98 7.01
N TYR A 9 -18.66 -19.21 6.54
CA TYR A 9 -17.56 -20.11 6.18
C TYR A 9 -16.66 -19.56 5.08
N PHE A 10 -17.20 -18.78 4.13
CA PHE A 10 -16.41 -18.15 3.06
C PHE A 10 -15.85 -16.77 3.44
N ALA A 11 -16.64 -15.93 4.12
CA ALA A 11 -16.22 -14.57 4.45
C ALA A 11 -15.20 -14.51 5.60
N LEU A 12 -15.38 -15.34 6.64
CA LEU A 12 -14.62 -15.26 7.89
C LEU A 12 -13.11 -15.56 7.70
N PRO A 13 -12.69 -16.57 6.92
CA PRO A 13 -11.27 -16.79 6.67
C PRO A 13 -10.57 -15.60 6.01
N GLY A 14 -11.21 -14.95 5.02
CA GLY A 14 -10.65 -13.78 4.33
C GLY A 14 -10.53 -12.56 5.25
N LEU A 15 -11.54 -12.31 6.08
CA LEU A 15 -11.52 -11.24 7.07
C LEU A 15 -10.43 -11.47 8.12
N LEU A 16 -10.34 -12.69 8.67
CA LEU A 16 -9.31 -13.06 9.64
C LEU A 16 -7.90 -12.94 9.04
N ALA A 17 -7.69 -13.43 7.82
CA ALA A 17 -6.39 -13.33 7.16
C ALA A 17 -5.96 -11.86 6.96
N THR A 18 -6.89 -11.00 6.51
CA THR A 18 -6.63 -9.56 6.33
C THR A 18 -6.26 -8.89 7.66
N PHE A 19 -7.01 -9.18 8.71
CA PHE A 19 -6.77 -8.63 10.03
C PHE A 19 -5.43 -9.08 10.61
N LEU A 20 -5.11 -10.37 10.52
CA LEU A 20 -3.83 -10.93 11.00
C LEU A 20 -2.65 -10.37 10.21
N ALA A 21 -2.77 -10.22 8.89
CA ALA A 21 -1.75 -9.61 8.05
C ALA A 21 -1.50 -8.14 8.47
N GLN A 22 -2.57 -7.36 8.67
CA GLN A 22 -2.45 -5.97 9.12
C GLN A 22 -1.76 -5.87 10.48
N MET A 23 -2.13 -6.73 11.43
CA MET A 23 -1.48 -6.80 12.74
C MET A 23 0.01 -7.15 12.63
N TYR A 24 0.36 -8.11 11.77
CA TYR A 24 1.74 -8.54 11.57
C TYR A 24 2.61 -7.44 10.97
N VAL A 25 2.11 -6.70 9.97
CA VAL A 25 2.81 -5.56 9.37
C VAL A 25 3.07 -4.49 10.43
N MET A 26 2.05 -4.14 11.23
CA MET A 26 2.17 -3.12 12.26
C MET A 26 3.15 -3.53 13.37
N TYR A 27 3.08 -4.79 13.81
CA TYR A 27 4.01 -5.35 14.78
C TYR A 27 5.46 -5.33 14.27
N THR A 28 5.66 -5.79 13.04
CA THR A 28 6.97 -5.83 12.38
C THR A 28 7.54 -4.42 12.23
N TYR A 29 6.75 -3.48 11.71
CA TYR A 29 7.16 -2.09 11.57
C TYR A 29 7.61 -1.49 12.91
N ASN A 30 6.80 -1.62 13.97
CA ASN A 30 7.14 -1.10 15.29
C ASN A 30 8.38 -1.77 15.90
N LYS A 31 8.61 -3.06 15.63
CA LYS A 31 9.81 -3.76 16.09
C LYS A 31 11.06 -3.18 15.42
N TYR A 32 11.03 -3.00 14.10
CA TYR A 32 12.18 -2.55 13.31
C TYR A 32 12.35 -1.03 13.26
N SER A 33 11.34 -0.26 13.67
CA SER A 33 11.46 1.20 13.83
C SER A 33 12.30 1.59 15.04
N ASN A 34 12.48 0.68 16.00
CA ASN A 34 13.29 0.89 17.21
C ASN A 34 14.71 0.30 17.09
N LEU A 35 15.00 -0.42 16.00
CA LEU A 35 16.31 -1.02 15.76
C LEU A 35 17.11 -0.11 14.83
N ASP A 36 18.28 0.35 15.29
CA ASP A 36 19.24 1.09 14.47
C ASP A 36 19.76 0.18 13.35
N ALA A 37 19.87 0.71 12.14
CA ALA A 37 20.39 0.00 10.99
C ALA A 37 21.91 -0.23 11.04
N GLY A 38 22.61 0.34 12.02
CA GLY A 38 24.07 0.20 12.17
C GLY A 38 24.86 0.91 11.08
N LYS A 39 24.19 1.77 10.32
CA LYS A 39 24.79 2.71 9.37
C LYS A 39 24.48 4.10 9.88
N ASP A 40 25.46 4.99 9.90
CA ASP A 40 25.28 6.41 10.26
C ASP A 40 24.56 7.19 9.14
N MET A 41 23.41 6.68 8.71
CA MET A 41 22.59 7.24 7.65
C MET A 41 21.14 7.29 8.11
N THR A 42 20.50 8.43 7.92
CA THR A 42 19.05 8.58 8.08
C THR A 42 18.32 8.11 6.83
N GLY A 43 16.99 7.96 6.92
CA GLY A 43 16.16 7.73 5.74
C GLY A 43 16.35 8.82 4.67
N LEU A 44 16.49 10.09 5.07
CA LEU A 44 16.78 11.19 4.15
C LEU A 44 18.14 11.03 3.45
N ASP A 45 19.17 10.58 4.17
CA ASP A 45 20.50 10.37 3.58
C ASP A 45 20.46 9.24 2.55
N VAL A 46 19.72 8.17 2.85
CA VAL A 46 19.50 7.06 1.91
C VAL A 46 18.74 7.54 0.68
N ALA A 47 17.70 8.37 0.84
CA ALA A 47 16.96 8.93 -0.29
C ALA A 47 17.85 9.78 -1.21
N LYS A 48 18.66 10.68 -0.64
CA LYS A 48 19.60 11.50 -1.41
C LYS A 48 20.61 10.62 -2.13
N LYS A 49 21.17 9.63 -1.42
CA LYS A 49 22.13 8.68 -2.00
C LYS A 49 21.54 7.93 -3.19
N LEU A 50 20.36 7.32 -3.04
CA LEU A 50 19.71 6.56 -4.12
C LEU A 50 19.35 7.45 -5.31
N ARG A 51 18.85 8.67 -5.05
CA ARG A 51 18.58 9.65 -6.11
C ARG A 51 19.84 9.99 -6.89
N ASP A 52 20.94 10.26 -6.20
CA ASP A 52 22.17 10.76 -6.81
C ASP A 52 22.95 9.65 -7.53
N GLU A 53 22.99 8.44 -6.97
CA GLU A 53 23.69 7.27 -7.57
C GLU A 53 23.01 6.82 -8.87
N GLU A 54 21.69 6.73 -8.90
CA GLU A 54 20.91 6.31 -10.08
C GLU A 54 20.47 7.49 -10.96
N GLN A 55 20.84 8.71 -10.59
CA GLN A 55 20.50 9.95 -11.30
C GLN A 55 18.99 10.11 -11.57
N PHE A 56 18.17 9.72 -10.60
CA PHE A 56 16.72 9.79 -10.76
C PHE A 56 16.25 11.24 -10.89
N PRO A 57 15.40 11.57 -11.89
CA PRO A 57 14.87 12.91 -12.08
C PRO A 57 13.68 13.16 -11.16
N VAL A 58 13.89 13.01 -9.85
CA VAL A 58 12.90 13.21 -8.78
C VAL A 58 13.41 14.20 -7.75
N SER A 59 12.50 15.03 -7.22
CA SER A 59 12.80 15.87 -6.06
C SER A 59 12.44 15.15 -4.77
N ILE A 60 13.12 15.53 -3.69
CA ILE A 60 12.85 15.00 -2.34
C ILE A 60 12.19 16.12 -1.54
N ALA A 61 11.02 15.83 -0.97
CA ALA A 61 10.28 16.74 -0.11
C ALA A 61 9.99 16.08 1.24
N THR A 62 9.71 16.88 2.26
CA THR A 62 9.31 16.37 3.58
C THR A 62 7.79 16.45 3.75
N SER A 63 7.18 15.41 4.34
CA SER A 63 5.80 15.41 4.81
C SER A 63 5.77 15.48 6.35
N GLN A 64 4.68 16.01 6.91
CA GLN A 64 4.58 16.22 8.37
C GLN A 64 4.00 15.02 9.14
N GLY A 65 3.36 14.06 8.48
CA GLY A 65 2.83 12.88 9.14
C GLY A 65 3.81 11.72 9.22
N LYS A 66 3.56 10.82 10.18
CA LYS A 66 4.27 9.55 10.32
C LYS A 66 3.76 8.56 9.28
N LEU A 67 4.65 7.76 8.70
CA LEU A 67 4.28 6.77 7.66
C LEU A 67 3.59 7.37 6.42
N GLU A 68 3.80 8.66 6.18
CA GLU A 68 3.32 9.36 4.97
C GLU A 68 4.42 9.44 3.89
N ASP A 69 5.34 8.49 3.90
CA ASP A 69 6.35 8.36 2.85
C ASP A 69 5.68 7.83 1.58
N ASN A 70 5.82 8.57 0.49
CA ASN A 70 5.29 8.14 -0.79
C ASN A 70 6.01 8.77 -1.98
N PHE A 71 6.06 8.02 -3.07
CA PHE A 71 6.41 8.54 -4.38
C PHE A 71 5.17 9.08 -5.11
N ASP A 72 5.21 10.35 -5.50
CA ASP A 72 4.25 10.99 -6.41
C ASP A 72 4.71 10.85 -7.87
N PRO A 73 4.08 9.95 -8.66
CA PRO A 73 4.46 9.71 -10.04
C PRO A 73 3.95 10.79 -11.00
N ILE A 74 3.15 11.76 -10.57
CA ILE A 74 2.70 12.87 -11.42
C ILE A 74 3.75 13.98 -11.35
N ASN A 75 4.10 14.38 -10.13
CA ASN A 75 5.00 15.51 -9.89
C ASN A 75 6.49 15.11 -9.80
N ASN A 76 6.81 13.82 -9.86
CA ASN A 76 8.18 13.30 -9.65
C ASN A 76 8.76 13.70 -8.29
N VAL A 77 7.98 13.54 -7.22
CA VAL A 77 8.40 13.93 -5.87
C VAL A 77 8.37 12.70 -4.97
N VAL A 78 9.47 12.42 -4.28
CA VAL A 78 9.50 11.47 -3.16
C VAL A 78 9.28 12.27 -1.89
N ARG A 79 8.16 12.04 -1.21
CA ARG A 79 7.88 12.64 0.10
C ARG A 79 8.40 11.71 1.18
N ILE A 80 9.12 12.28 2.13
CA ILE A 80 9.71 11.57 3.25
C ILE A 80 9.07 12.10 4.52
N SER A 81 8.57 11.20 5.36
CA SER A 81 7.97 11.57 6.65
C SER A 81 9.00 12.23 7.57
N SER A 82 8.54 13.11 8.45
CA SER A 82 9.40 13.76 9.44
C SER A 82 10.21 12.78 10.29
N ASP A 83 9.63 11.61 10.60
CA ASP A 83 10.31 10.54 11.34
C ASP A 83 11.48 9.96 10.54
N ASN A 84 11.36 9.82 9.21
CA ASN A 84 12.40 9.27 8.35
C ASN A 84 13.52 10.28 8.03
N VAL A 85 13.29 11.57 8.28
CA VAL A 85 14.32 12.61 8.11
C VAL A 85 15.45 12.47 9.13
N THR A 86 15.14 12.05 10.36
CA THR A 86 16.11 12.01 11.46
C THR A 86 16.40 10.60 11.96
N SER A 87 15.48 9.65 11.74
CA SER A 87 15.66 8.28 12.20
C SER A 87 16.66 7.50 11.34
N LYS A 88 17.47 6.70 12.04
CA LYS A 88 18.44 5.73 11.47
C LYS A 88 17.92 4.29 11.54
N SER A 89 16.62 4.10 11.80
CA SER A 89 16.08 2.77 12.03
C SER A 89 16.00 1.93 10.75
N VAL A 90 16.05 0.62 10.91
CA VAL A 90 15.92 -0.35 9.80
C VAL A 90 14.62 -0.15 9.05
N ALA A 91 13.50 0.01 9.77
CA ALA A 91 12.19 0.20 9.15
C ALA A 91 12.14 1.47 8.28
N ASN A 92 12.69 2.58 8.78
CA ASN A 92 12.60 3.88 8.12
C ASN A 92 13.46 3.90 6.85
N ILE A 93 14.66 3.31 6.91
CA ILE A 93 15.51 3.11 5.73
C ILE A 93 14.84 2.18 4.71
N ALA A 94 14.21 1.09 5.18
CA ALA A 94 13.52 0.15 4.30
C ALA A 94 12.32 0.78 3.58
N VAL A 95 11.55 1.62 4.27
CA VAL A 95 10.42 2.37 3.67
C VAL A 95 10.93 3.33 2.59
N VAL A 96 12.00 4.09 2.85
CA VAL A 96 12.59 4.96 1.83
C VAL A 96 13.08 4.15 0.63
N ALA A 97 13.77 3.03 0.85
CA ALA A 97 14.23 2.16 -0.22
C ALA A 97 13.05 1.58 -1.04
N HIS A 98 11.94 1.24 -0.39
CA HIS A 98 10.71 0.80 -1.04
C HIS A 98 10.13 1.89 -1.97
N GLU A 99 10.10 3.15 -1.52
CA GLU A 99 9.64 4.27 -2.36
C GLU A 99 10.54 4.49 -3.58
N PHE A 100 11.86 4.35 -3.43
CA PHE A 100 12.79 4.38 -4.55
C PHE A 100 12.63 3.17 -5.50
N GLY A 101 12.11 2.04 -5.01
CA GLY A 101 11.63 0.95 -5.86
C GLY A 101 10.55 1.40 -6.83
N HIS A 102 9.57 2.19 -6.38
CA HIS A 102 8.54 2.78 -7.24
C HIS A 102 9.12 3.81 -8.23
N VAL A 103 10.11 4.59 -7.81
CA VAL A 103 10.86 5.50 -8.68
C VAL A 103 11.55 4.71 -9.80
N GLN A 104 12.30 3.67 -9.46
CA GLN A 104 12.99 2.82 -10.43
C GLN A 104 12.01 2.17 -11.41
N GLN A 105 10.89 1.63 -10.91
CA GLN A 105 9.85 1.05 -11.78
C GLN A 105 9.29 2.05 -12.80
N LYS A 106 9.16 3.32 -12.43
CA LYS A 106 8.71 4.38 -13.34
C LYS A 106 9.73 4.66 -14.45
N PHE A 107 11.01 4.76 -14.11
CA PHE A 107 12.06 5.16 -15.05
C PHE A 107 12.67 3.99 -15.84
N SER A 108 12.46 2.75 -15.42
CA SER A 108 12.96 1.54 -16.08
C SER A 108 12.13 1.03 -17.27
N SER A 109 11.22 1.84 -17.84
CA SER A 109 10.29 1.41 -18.90
C SER A 109 9.45 0.16 -18.56
N SER A 110 9.27 -0.13 -17.27
CA SER A 110 8.60 -1.35 -16.80
C SER A 110 7.18 -1.45 -17.35
N LEU A 111 6.90 -2.57 -18.04
CA LEU A 111 5.57 -2.90 -18.55
C LEU A 111 4.56 -3.04 -17.40
N VAL A 112 5.01 -3.61 -16.27
CA VAL A 112 4.22 -3.76 -15.03
C VAL A 112 3.77 -2.40 -14.50
N TYR A 113 4.66 -1.40 -14.50
CA TYR A 113 4.33 -0.04 -14.05
C TYR A 113 3.25 0.61 -14.92
N LYS A 114 3.32 0.43 -16.24
CA LYS A 114 2.30 0.96 -17.18
C LYS A 114 0.93 0.33 -16.95
N ILE A 115 0.88 -0.99 -16.77
CA ILE A 115 -0.35 -1.73 -16.47
C ILE A 115 -0.95 -1.23 -15.15
N ARG A 116 -0.13 -1.16 -14.09
CA ARG A 116 -0.56 -0.70 -12.77
C ARG A 116 -1.16 0.70 -12.82
N ARG A 117 -0.53 1.65 -13.50
CA ARG A 117 -1.01 3.04 -13.59
C ARG A 117 -2.45 3.14 -14.12
N VAL A 118 -2.82 2.29 -15.07
CA VAL A 118 -4.18 2.25 -15.64
C VAL A 118 -5.15 1.53 -14.70
N MET A 119 -4.69 0.46 -14.05
CA MET A 119 -5.54 -0.38 -13.20
C MET A 119 -5.86 0.28 -11.85
N VAL A 120 -4.91 0.95 -11.18
CA VAL A 120 -5.08 1.53 -9.83
C VAL A 120 -6.38 2.36 -9.65
N PRO A 121 -6.74 3.32 -10.53
CA PRO A 121 -7.98 4.07 -10.34
C PRO A 121 -9.23 3.18 -10.47
N ILE A 122 -9.20 2.19 -11.36
CA ILE A 122 -10.32 1.26 -11.59
C ILE A 122 -10.49 0.37 -10.36
N THR A 123 -9.39 -0.16 -9.83
CA THR A 123 -9.42 -1.03 -8.64
C THR A 123 -9.86 -0.27 -7.41
N GLN A 124 -9.38 0.96 -7.21
CA GLN A 124 -9.72 1.77 -6.04
C GLN A 124 -11.21 2.12 -6.02
N ILE A 125 -11.76 2.59 -7.15
CA ILE A 125 -13.19 2.88 -7.27
C ILE A 125 -14.01 1.60 -7.09
N GLY A 126 -13.65 0.52 -7.78
CA GLY A 126 -14.35 -0.77 -7.68
C GLY A 126 -14.34 -1.35 -6.27
N THR A 127 -13.22 -1.25 -5.56
CA THR A 127 -13.06 -1.78 -4.20
C THR A 127 -13.82 -0.93 -3.18
N GLN A 128 -13.76 0.40 -3.29
CA GLN A 128 -14.48 1.30 -2.38
C GLN A 128 -16.00 1.16 -2.55
N ILE A 129 -16.48 1.16 -3.80
CA ILE A 129 -17.91 0.93 -4.09
C ILE A 129 -18.31 -0.48 -3.66
N GLY A 130 -17.51 -1.48 -3.99
CA GLY A 130 -17.76 -2.88 -3.63
C GLY A 130 -17.91 -3.09 -2.13
N TYR A 131 -16.98 -2.53 -1.34
CA TYR A 131 -17.03 -2.58 0.11
C TYR A 131 -18.28 -1.89 0.68
N VAL A 132 -18.61 -0.69 0.19
CA VAL A 132 -19.81 0.05 0.64
C VAL A 132 -21.08 -0.72 0.31
N LEU A 133 -21.22 -1.23 -0.92
CA LEU A 133 -22.37 -2.03 -1.34
C LEU A 133 -22.50 -3.33 -0.54
N PHE A 134 -21.37 -3.98 -0.25
CA PHE A 134 -21.32 -5.18 0.57
C PHE A 134 -21.84 -4.93 1.99
N ILE A 135 -21.30 -3.92 2.68
CA ILE A 135 -21.70 -3.58 4.05
C ILE A 135 -23.15 -3.11 4.09
N ILE A 136 -23.57 -2.20 3.19
CA ILE A 136 -24.96 -1.74 3.13
C ILE A 136 -25.88 -2.91 2.86
N GLY A 137 -25.57 -3.77 1.88
CA GLY A 137 -26.36 -4.93 1.52
C GLY A 137 -26.60 -5.88 2.71
N ILE A 138 -25.60 -6.06 3.58
CA ILE A 138 -25.75 -6.84 4.83
C ILE A 138 -26.65 -6.10 5.82
N VAL A 139 -26.40 -4.81 6.07
CA VAL A 139 -27.13 -4.01 7.07
C VAL A 139 -28.62 -3.90 6.73
N ILE A 140 -28.97 -3.66 5.46
CA ILE A 140 -30.36 -3.57 5.00
C ILE A 140 -30.94 -4.93 4.60
N SER A 141 -30.23 -6.04 4.84
CA SER A 141 -30.68 -7.40 4.53
C SER A 141 -30.97 -7.66 3.03
N ALA A 142 -30.37 -6.87 2.14
CA ALA A 142 -30.50 -6.97 0.70
C ALA A 142 -29.34 -7.80 0.12
N LEU A 143 -29.50 -9.12 0.15
CA LEU A 143 -28.45 -10.08 -0.29
C LEU A 143 -27.96 -9.82 -1.72
N ARG A 144 -28.84 -9.48 -2.67
CA ARG A 144 -28.46 -9.13 -4.05
C ARG A 144 -27.51 -7.93 -4.14
N ILE A 145 -27.68 -6.93 -3.28
CA ILE A 145 -26.80 -5.75 -3.24
C ILE A 145 -25.43 -6.15 -2.65
N SER A 146 -25.44 -7.01 -1.63
CA SER A 146 -24.23 -7.56 -1.05
C SER A 146 -23.43 -8.41 -2.06
N GLU A 147 -24.10 -9.26 -2.85
CA GLU A 147 -23.48 -10.07 -3.91
C GLU A 147 -22.82 -9.20 -4.99
N ILE A 148 -23.51 -8.15 -5.45
CA ILE A 148 -22.93 -7.18 -6.40
C ILE A 148 -21.70 -6.52 -5.77
N GLY A 149 -21.79 -6.07 -4.52
CA GLY A 149 -20.67 -5.50 -3.79
C GLY A 149 -19.48 -6.46 -3.68
N LEU A 150 -19.74 -7.73 -3.40
CA LEU A 150 -18.74 -8.78 -3.34
C LEU A 150 -18.05 -8.99 -4.69
N ILE A 151 -18.80 -9.05 -5.80
CA ILE A 151 -18.22 -9.18 -7.15
C ILE A 151 -17.27 -8.01 -7.43
N PHE A 152 -17.72 -6.77 -7.20
CA PHE A 152 -16.88 -5.58 -7.37
C PHE A 152 -15.62 -5.64 -6.49
N PHE A 153 -15.77 -6.02 -5.23
CA PHE A 153 -14.64 -6.18 -4.30
C PHE A 153 -13.66 -7.29 -4.75
N SER A 154 -14.17 -8.44 -5.19
CA SER A 154 -13.37 -9.56 -5.69
C SER A 154 -12.55 -9.18 -6.93
N THR A 155 -13.08 -8.34 -7.83
CA THR A 155 -12.28 -7.82 -8.94
C THR A 155 -11.10 -6.99 -8.44
N GLY A 156 -11.30 -6.15 -7.41
CA GLY A 156 -10.23 -5.41 -6.75
C GLY A 156 -9.13 -6.33 -6.20
N VAL A 157 -9.51 -7.43 -5.54
CA VAL A 157 -8.57 -8.45 -5.03
C VAL A 157 -7.79 -9.11 -6.16
N LEU A 158 -8.46 -9.52 -7.25
CA LEU A 158 -7.78 -10.10 -8.41
C LEU A 158 -6.77 -9.12 -9.03
N PHE A 159 -7.16 -7.86 -9.17
CA PHE A 159 -6.27 -6.85 -9.70
C PHE A 159 -5.11 -6.54 -8.75
N SER A 160 -5.28 -6.66 -7.44
CA SER A 160 -4.18 -6.53 -6.48
C SER A 160 -3.05 -7.53 -6.75
N PHE A 161 -3.33 -8.75 -7.23
CA PHE A 161 -2.28 -9.69 -7.64
C PHE A 161 -1.48 -9.23 -8.85
N VAL A 162 -2.12 -8.51 -9.79
CA VAL A 162 -1.47 -7.95 -10.99
C VAL A 162 -0.73 -6.66 -10.65
N THR A 163 -1.25 -5.87 -9.70
CA THR A 163 -0.70 -4.59 -9.27
C THR A 163 0.15 -4.68 -8.01
N LEU A 164 0.57 -5.88 -7.60
CA LEU A 164 1.66 -6.05 -6.65
C LEU A 164 2.99 -5.87 -7.40
N PRO A 165 3.62 -4.67 -7.31
CA PRO A 165 5.06 -4.68 -7.37
C PRO A 165 5.65 -3.77 -6.28
N VAL A 166 6.26 -4.40 -5.27
CA VAL A 166 7.64 -4.15 -4.82
C VAL A 166 8.16 -5.45 -4.25
#